data_AF-A0AAN0MD33-F1
#
_entry.id   AF-A0AAN0MD33-F1
#
_cell.length_a   1.000
_cell.length_b   1.000
_cell.length_c   1.000
_cell.angle_alpha   90.00
_cell.angle_beta   90.00
_cell.angle_gamma   90.00
#
_symmetry.space_group_name_H-M   'P 1'
#
loop_
_entity.id
_entity.type
_entity.pdbx_description
1 polymer ?
#
loop_
_entity_poly.entity_id
_entity_poly.type
_entity_poly.pdbx_seq_one_letter_code
_entity_poly.pdbx_strand_id
1 'polypeptide(L)'
;MATPKVSGDPIPLQFDNTMRVTNRSAALAMARAGLGAVMVMRGSVAAELATGQLVELLPQHMFGAVDLHVHFRDRLPGRAAKAFAASLTPDHQ
;
A
#
# COMPACT_ATOMS: atom_id res chain seq x y z
N MET A 1 -1.50 -10.58 31.64
CA MET A 1 -0.63 -10.16 30.51
C MET A 1 -0.95 -8.71 30.24
N ALA A 2 -0.02 -7.79 30.48
CA ALA A 2 -0.24 -6.35 30.31
C ALA A 2 -0.03 -5.97 28.83
N THR A 3 -1.05 -5.41 28.20
CA THR A 3 -0.97 -4.76 26.91
C THR A 3 -0.02 -3.56 27.01
N PRO A 4 1.00 -3.42 26.15
CA PRO A 4 1.86 -2.25 26.17
C PRO A 4 1.02 -1.02 25.81
N LYS A 5 0.93 -0.09 26.76
CA LYS A 5 0.30 1.21 26.59
C LYS A 5 1.20 2.02 25.65
N VAL A 6 0.80 2.14 24.39
CA VAL A 6 1.47 3.03 23.43
C VAL A 6 1.30 4.43 23.98
N SER A 7 2.38 5.01 24.53
CA SER A 7 2.41 6.40 24.93
C SER A 7 2.12 7.24 23.69
N GLY A 8 1.12 8.10 23.76
CA GLY A 8 0.72 9.01 22.67
C GLY A 8 1.66 10.20 22.52
N ASP A 9 2.92 10.08 22.94
CA ASP A 9 3.91 11.11 22.76
C ASP A 9 4.16 11.28 21.25
N PRO A 10 3.95 12.47 20.68
CA PRO A 10 4.25 12.73 19.29
C PRO A 10 5.73 12.41 19.05
N ILE A 11 6.02 11.35 18.29
CA ILE A 11 7.38 11.10 17.83
C ILE A 11 7.67 12.18 16.79
N PRO A 12 8.62 13.09 17.02
CA PRO A 12 9.03 14.04 16.00
C PRO A 12 9.74 13.26 14.89
N LEU A 13 8.98 12.83 13.89
CA LEU A 13 9.52 12.24 12.67
C LEU A 13 10.08 13.38 11.81
N GLN A 14 11.33 13.77 12.09
CA GLN A 14 12.10 14.64 11.21
C GLN A 14 12.75 13.81 10.12
N PHE A 15 12.41 14.11 8.87
CA PHE A 15 13.07 13.56 7.69
C PHE A 15 13.95 14.67 7.10
N ASP A 16 15.21 14.72 7.50
CA ASP A 16 16.15 15.79 7.10
C ASP A 16 16.40 15.82 5.59
N ASN A 17 16.17 14.70 4.91
CA ASN A 17 16.38 14.56 3.49
C ASN A 17 15.16 13.91 2.82
N THR A 18 14.68 14.52 1.75
CA THR A 18 13.66 13.94 0.88
C THR A 18 14.31 13.45 -0.41
N MET A 19 14.27 12.14 -0.64
CA MET A 19 14.73 11.55 -1.90
C MET A 19 13.57 11.43 -2.88
N ARG A 20 13.64 12.16 -4.00
CA ARG A 20 12.63 12.04 -5.05
C ARG A 20 12.97 10.87 -5.97
N VAL A 21 12.08 9.90 -6.03
CA VAL A 21 12.13 8.80 -7.00
C VAL A 21 10.85 8.80 -7.83
N THR A 22 10.95 8.33 -9.07
CA THR A 22 9.85 8.35 -10.04
C THR A 22 9.09 7.03 -10.12
N ASN A 23 9.57 5.99 -9.44
CA ASN A 23 8.90 4.69 -9.41
C ASN A 23 8.74 4.17 -7.98
N ARG A 24 7.66 3.41 -7.80
CA ARG A 24 7.27 2.83 -6.52
C ARG A 24 8.29 1.83 -5.99
N SER A 25 8.89 1.02 -6.86
CA SER A 25 9.80 -0.06 -6.45
C SER A 25 11.05 0.47 -5.76
N ALA A 26 11.63 1.55 -6.27
CA ALA A 26 12.76 2.24 -5.65
C ALA A 26 12.37 2.84 -4.29
N ALA A 27 11.19 3.48 -4.21
CA ALA A 27 10.68 4.02 -2.95
C ALA A 27 10.56 2.93 -1.86
N LEU A 28 9.95 1.79 -2.20
CA LEU A 28 9.84 0.66 -1.27
C LEU A 28 11.18 0.06 -0.89
N ALA A 29 12.11 -0.07 -1.83
CA ALA A 29 13.44 -0.61 -1.54
C ALA A 29 14.16 0.26 -0.50
N MET A 30 14.06 1.59 -0.62
CA MET A 30 14.60 2.53 0.36
C MET A 30 13.91 2.38 1.73
N ALA A 31 12.58 2.26 1.76
CA ALA A 31 11.84 2.06 3.01
C ALA A 31 12.23 0.75 3.72
N ARG A 32 12.34 -0.35 2.96
CA ARG A 32 12.78 -1.66 3.49
C ARG A 32 14.22 -1.64 3.97
N ALA A 33 15.07 -0.80 3.37
CA ALA A 33 16.44 -0.58 3.83
C ALA A 33 16.54 0.36 5.04
N GLY A 34 15.41 0.87 5.56
CA GLY A 34 15.39 1.79 6.70
C GLY A 34 15.84 3.21 6.37
N LEU A 35 15.91 3.58 5.08
CA LEU A 35 16.39 4.88 4.63
C LEU A 35 15.31 5.99 4.69
N GLY A 36 14.06 5.64 5.00
CA GLY A 36 12.99 6.62 5.15
C GLY A 36 11.59 6.01 5.21
N ALA A 37 10.58 6.89 5.27
CA ALA A 37 9.17 6.52 5.20
C ALA A 37 8.61 6.81 3.80
N VAL A 38 7.61 6.03 3.38
CA VAL A 38 6.96 6.17 2.07
C VAL A 38 5.45 6.06 2.19
N MET A 39 4.74 6.83 1.38
CA MET A 39 3.29 6.75 1.26
C MET A 39 2.93 5.92 0.02
N VAL A 40 2.25 4.79 0.24
CA VAL A 40 1.93 3.81 -0.80
C VAL A 40 0.55 3.19 -0.54
N MET A 41 -0.03 2.56 -1.56
CA MET A 41 -1.26 1.77 -1.38
C MET A 41 -1.01 0.61 -0.42
N ARG A 42 -1.85 0.49 0.61
CA ARG A 42 -1.74 -0.53 1.67
C ARG A 42 -1.65 -1.95 1.11
N GLY A 43 -2.54 -2.29 0.16
CA GLY A 43 -2.57 -3.62 -0.45
C GLY A 43 -1.24 -4.03 -1.08
N SER A 44 -0.43 -3.06 -1.49
CA SER A 44 0.83 -3.32 -2.16
C SER A 44 2.02 -3.53 -1.21
N VAL A 45 1.82 -3.39 0.10
CA VAL A 45 2.80 -3.68 1.17
C VAL A 45 2.23 -4.60 2.26
N ALA A 46 1.10 -5.27 1.97
CA ALA A 46 0.38 -6.06 2.97
C ALA A 46 1.22 -7.21 3.53
N ALA A 47 2.07 -7.84 2.72
CA ALA A 47 2.95 -8.93 3.15
C ALA A 47 4.07 -8.44 4.09
N GLU A 48 4.64 -7.28 3.78
CA GLU A 48 5.70 -6.66 4.58
C GLU A 48 5.18 -6.15 5.92
N LEU A 49 3.94 -5.64 5.95
CA LEU A 49 3.25 -5.31 7.19
C LEU A 49 2.96 -6.57 8.01
N ALA A 50 2.50 -7.65 7.38
CA ALA A 50 2.20 -8.91 8.07
C ALA A 50 3.44 -9.57 8.68
N THR A 51 4.60 -9.40 8.05
CA THR A 51 5.90 -9.94 8.52
C THR A 51 6.65 -8.99 9.45
N GLY A 52 6.16 -7.76 9.65
CA GLY A 52 6.84 -6.74 10.44
C GLY A 52 8.09 -6.14 9.79
N GLN A 53 8.34 -6.43 8.50
CA GLN A 53 9.42 -5.78 7.75
C GLN A 53 9.14 -4.29 7.52
N LEU A 54 7.87 -3.90 7.46
CA LEU A 54 7.44 -2.51 7.43
C LEU A 54 6.46 -2.28 8.59
N VAL A 55 6.42 -1.05 9.07
CA VAL A 55 5.48 -0.59 10.10
C VAL A 55 4.67 0.57 9.53
N GLU A 56 3.37 0.59 9.83
CA GLU A 56 2.49 1.67 9.45
C GLU A 56 2.71 2.89 10.34
N LEU A 57 2.92 4.05 9.71
CA LEU A 57 3.04 5.34 10.39
C LEU A 57 1.75 6.14 10.15
N LEU A 58 1.29 6.85 11.19
CA LEU A 58 0.12 7.73 11.11
C LEU A 58 -1.15 7.03 10.56
N PRO A 59 -1.67 5.99 11.23
CA PRO A 59 -2.80 5.20 10.71
C PRO A 59 -4.10 5.99 10.50
N GLN A 60 -4.22 7.18 11.09
CA GLN A 60 -5.36 8.08 10.89
C GLN A 60 -5.20 9.01 9.68
N HIS A 61 -4.01 9.05 9.08
CA HIS A 61 -3.69 9.91 7.95
C HIS A 61 -3.68 9.09 6.65
N MET A 62 -4.83 9.07 5.97
CA MET A 62 -5.05 8.28 4.75
C MET A 62 -5.42 9.20 3.59
N PHE A 63 -4.87 8.93 2.40
CA PHE A 63 -5.17 9.71 1.18
C PHE A 63 -6.42 9.21 0.42
N GLY A 64 -7.40 8.67 1.13
CA GLY A 64 -8.63 8.12 0.54
C GLY A 64 -8.44 6.73 -0.07
N ALA A 65 -9.38 6.33 -0.94
CA ALA A 65 -9.38 5.06 -1.64
C ALA A 65 -9.11 5.26 -3.14
N VAL A 66 -8.57 4.24 -3.80
CA VAL A 66 -8.36 4.22 -5.25
C VAL A 66 -9.21 3.10 -5.83
N ASP A 67 -10.13 3.47 -6.73
CA ASP A 67 -10.93 2.51 -7.46
C ASP A 67 -10.13 1.93 -8.64
N LEU A 68 -10.08 0.60 -8.71
CA LEU A 68 -9.41 -0.13 -9.78
C LEU A 68 -10.48 -0.66 -10.74
N HIS A 69 -10.48 -0.14 -11.97
CA HIS A 69 -11.41 -0.55 -13.01
C HIS A 69 -10.72 -1.43 -14.06
N VAL A 70 -11.34 -2.54 -14.41
CA VAL A 70 -10.91 -3.36 -15.55
C VAL A 70 -11.38 -2.70 -16.84
N HIS A 71 -10.43 -2.32 -17.69
CA HIS A 71 -10.71 -1.81 -19.02
C HIS A 71 -10.46 -2.86 -20.09
N PHE A 72 -11.46 -3.07 -20.95
CA PHE A 72 -11.32 -3.89 -22.15
C PHE A 72 -11.06 -3.00 -23.37
N ARG A 73 -10.18 -3.44 -24.26
CA ARG A 73 -9.96 -2.77 -25.56
C ARG A 73 -11.23 -2.83 -26.43
N ASP A 74 -11.86 -3.99 -26.48
CA ASP A 74 -13.02 -4.24 -27.32
C ASP A 74 -14.32 -3.95 -26.58
N ARG A 75 -15.30 -3.39 -27.29
CA ARG A 75 -16.64 -3.13 -26.74
C ARG A 75 -17.36 -4.41 -26.26
N LEU A 76 -17.09 -5.53 -26.93
CA LEU A 76 -17.61 -6.85 -26.58
C LEU A 76 -16.44 -7.81 -26.34
N PRO A 77 -15.85 -7.81 -25.14
CA PRO A 77 -14.71 -8.66 -24.85
C PRO A 77 -15.09 -10.14 -24.95
N GLY A 78 -14.16 -10.94 -25.47
CA GLY A 78 -14.33 -12.38 -25.59
C GLY A 78 -14.53 -13.06 -24.24
N ARG A 79 -15.04 -14.29 -24.27
CA ARG A 79 -15.36 -15.07 -23.06
C ARG A 79 -14.16 -15.22 -22.11
N ALA A 80 -12.97 -15.48 -22.64
CA ALA A 80 -11.76 -15.64 -21.83
C ALA A 80 -11.38 -14.34 -21.10
N ALA A 81 -11.46 -13.19 -21.77
CA ALA A 81 -11.18 -11.90 -21.15
C ALA A 81 -12.19 -11.57 -20.04
N LYS A 82 -13.48 -11.86 -20.27
CA LYS A 82 -14.52 -11.72 -19.23
C LYS A 82 -14.29 -12.64 -18.04
N ALA A 83 -13.94 -13.90 -18.28
CA ALA A 83 -13.64 -14.86 -17.23
C ALA A 83 -12.41 -14.45 -16.41
N PHE A 84 -11.36 -13.95 -17.06
CA PHE A 84 -10.18 -13.43 -16.38
C PHE A 84 -10.54 -12.21 -15.52
N ALA A 85 -11.27 -11.23 -16.06
CA ALA A 85 -11.68 -10.07 -15.28
C ALA A 85 -12.52 -10.46 -14.06
N ALA A 86 -13.47 -11.39 -14.22
CA ALA A 86 -14.28 -11.91 -13.12
C ALA A 86 -13.41 -12.60 -12.05
N SER A 87 -12.31 -13.27 -12.44
CA SER A 87 -11.40 -13.87 -11.47
C SER A 87 -10.57 -12.88 -10.64
N LEU A 88 -10.48 -11.60 -11.07
CA LEU A 88 -9.72 -10.55 -10.39
C LEU A 88 -10.56 -9.75 -9.39
N THR A 89 -11.87 -9.69 -9.59
CA THR A 89 -12.81 -9.08 -8.64
C THR A 89 -13.29 -10.16 -7.67
N PRO A 90 -12.97 -10.07 -6.38
CA PRO A 90 -13.66 -10.88 -5.39
C PRO A 90 -15.13 -10.46 -5.44
N ASP A 91 -16.03 -11.42 -5.64
CA ASP A 91 -17.46 -11.16 -5.54
C ASP A 91 -17.74 -10.53 -4.16
N HIS A 92 -18.33 -9.34 -4.17
CA HIS A 92 -19.09 -8.87 -3.02
C HIS A 92 -20.28 -9.81 -2.86
N GLN A 93 -20.13 -10.85 -2.04
CA GLN A 93 -21.24 -11.49 -1.34
C GLN A 93 -21.37 -10.89 0.05
#